data_AF-A0A4Y2KX66-F1
#
_entry.id   AF-A0A4Y2KX66-F1
#
_cell.length_a   1.000
_cell.length_b   1.000
_cell.length_c   1.000
_cell.angle_alpha   90.00
_cell.angle_beta   90.00
_cell.angle_gamma   90.00
#
_symmetry.space_group_name_H-M   'P 1'
#
loop_
_entity.id
_entity.type
_entity.pdbx_description
1 polymer ?
#
loop_
_entity_poly.entity_id
_entity_poly.type
_entity_poly.pdbx_seq_one_letter_code
_entity_poly.pdbx_strand_id
1 'polypeptide(L)'
;MSSLYMICLDRIYGFLKEGMWKSCISNPFSDLPTKAVNELMDISDDEKDYSKIGDVLLLLTSGRLTRLDLRPFDPKAEQDLIVSAIQKTVRICLRNLASNSEELIFHFVRNIITWNPYLEEFHSEVHPGFEVFLKCPNLRVLKIYDSFEEFPVNKAPIDLSVLSSLRNLEVLHVFNMDTDTIASVLESCPKLISIGLNDSLNSLEEIAQRRQKNSLLLTGISSCENVFGVGSSGEETITKGRSTILVFVTR
;
A
#
# COMPACT_ATOMS: atom_id res chain seq x y z
N MET A 1 24.92 10.36 24.05
CA MET A 1 25.11 8.99 24.55
C MET A 1 23.94 8.16 24.05
N SER A 2 24.20 7.12 23.27
CA SER A 2 23.15 6.18 22.87
C SER A 2 22.68 5.37 24.08
N SER A 3 21.38 5.08 24.17
CA SER A 3 20.85 4.22 25.23
C SER A 3 21.37 2.78 25.06
N LEU A 4 21.38 1.99 26.14
CA LEU A 4 21.73 0.56 26.05
C LEU A 4 20.86 -0.16 25.02
N TYR A 5 19.60 0.24 24.90
CA TYR A 5 18.68 -0.29 23.91
C TYR A 5 19.17 -0.07 22.47
N MET A 6 19.54 1.17 22.11
CA MET A 6 20.06 1.47 20.78
C MET A 6 21.37 0.74 20.49
N ILE A 7 22.27 0.63 21.49
CA ILE A 7 23.51 -0.14 21.35
C ILE A 7 23.22 -1.62 21.06
N CYS A 8 22.20 -2.19 21.71
CA CYS A 8 21.78 -3.56 21.42
C CYS A 8 21.18 -3.71 20.02
N LEU A 9 20.35 -2.76 19.56
CA LEU A 9 19.78 -2.79 18.21
C LEU A 9 20.88 -2.71 17.15
N ASP A 10 21.83 -1.78 17.27
CA ASP A 10 22.97 -1.68 16.36
C ASP A 10 23.77 -2.99 16.32
N ARG A 11 23.96 -3.62 17.47
CA ARG A 11 24.68 -4.89 17.55
C ARG A 11 23.91 -6.04 16.88
N ILE A 12 22.59 -6.10 17.08
CA ILE A 12 21.71 -7.08 16.43
C ILE A 12 21.75 -6.87 14.91
N TYR A 13 21.67 -5.63 14.45
CA TYR A 13 21.78 -5.31 13.03
C TYR A 13 23.14 -5.71 12.44
N GLY A 14 24.24 -5.49 13.17
CA GLY A 14 25.56 -5.99 12.77
C GLY A 14 25.60 -7.51 12.59
N PHE A 15 25.05 -8.26 13.54
CA PHE A 15 24.94 -9.72 13.43
C PHE A 15 24.02 -10.18 12.29
N LEU A 16 23.02 -9.37 11.97
CA LEU A 16 22.10 -9.63 10.87
C LEU A 16 22.85 -9.54 9.53
N LYS A 17 23.65 -8.49 9.31
CA LYS A 17 24.54 -8.33 8.15
C LYS A 17 25.58 -9.45 8.04
N GLU A 18 26.16 -9.87 9.17
CA GLU A 18 27.08 -11.01 9.22
C GLU A 18 26.39 -12.36 8.89
N GLY A 19 25.05 -12.39 8.86
CA GLY A 19 24.28 -13.58 8.53
C GLY A 19 24.21 -14.61 9.66
N MET A 20 24.33 -14.17 10.92
CA MET A 20 24.35 -15.04 12.11
C MET A 20 23.15 -16.01 12.17
N TRP A 21 22.00 -15.59 11.65
CA TRP A 21 20.75 -16.36 11.70
C TRP A 21 20.33 -17.01 10.36
N LYS A 22 21.22 -17.06 9.35
CA LYS A 22 20.91 -17.65 8.04
C LYS A 22 20.52 -19.14 8.10
N SER A 23 20.94 -19.85 9.14
CA SER A 23 20.68 -21.28 9.38
C SER A 23 19.55 -21.56 10.36
N CYS A 24 18.90 -20.53 10.92
CA CYS A 24 17.80 -20.74 11.85
C CYS A 24 16.59 -21.35 11.14
N ILE A 25 15.95 -22.34 11.79
CA ILE A 25 14.75 -23.00 11.26
C ILE A 25 13.56 -22.04 11.27
N SER A 26 13.40 -21.30 12.37
CA SER A 26 12.41 -20.24 12.52
C SER A 26 13.08 -18.87 12.41
N ASN A 27 12.32 -17.89 11.93
CA ASN A 27 12.77 -16.51 11.91
C ASN A 27 12.77 -15.94 13.35
N PRO A 28 13.93 -15.57 13.91
CA PRO A 28 14.03 -15.12 15.30
C PRO A 28 13.36 -13.75 15.55
N PHE A 29 13.10 -12.98 14.49
CA PHE A 29 12.46 -11.67 14.59
C PHE A 29 10.92 -11.75 14.60
N SER A 30 10.35 -12.92 14.31
CA SER A 30 8.89 -13.12 14.30
C SER A 30 8.23 -13.02 15.68
N ASP A 31 8.99 -13.17 16.76
CA ASP A 31 8.47 -13.04 18.14
C ASP A 31 8.78 -11.67 18.77
N LEU A 32 9.49 -10.79 18.05
CA LEU A 32 9.80 -9.47 18.55
C LEU A 32 8.60 -8.52 18.46
N PRO A 33 8.52 -7.52 19.34
CA PRO A 33 7.57 -6.41 19.20
C PRO A 33 7.76 -5.70 17.86
N THR A 34 6.65 -5.32 17.21
CA THR A 34 6.67 -4.59 15.94
C THR A 34 7.58 -3.37 15.99
N LYS A 35 7.52 -2.60 17.09
CA LYS A 35 8.38 -1.44 17.32
C LYS A 35 9.87 -1.76 17.13
N ALA A 36 10.36 -2.83 17.75
CA ALA A 36 11.77 -3.20 17.68
C ALA A 36 12.18 -3.64 16.26
N VAL A 37 11.29 -4.31 15.53
CA VAL A 37 11.56 -4.72 14.14
C VAL A 37 11.59 -3.51 13.21
N ASN A 38 10.70 -2.53 13.39
CA ASN A 38 10.75 -1.28 12.63
C ASN A 38 12.01 -0.46 12.97
N GLU A 39 12.40 -0.35 14.24
CA GLU A 39 13.63 0.36 14.63
C GLU A 39 14.89 -0.33 14.06
N LEU A 40 14.90 -1.66 13.94
CA LEU A 40 15.96 -2.39 13.20
C LEU A 40 15.95 -2.10 11.70
N MET A 41 14.77 -1.94 11.11
CA MET A 41 14.62 -1.58 9.69
C MET A 41 15.09 -0.13 9.45
N ASP A 42 14.77 0.80 10.35
CA ASP A 42 15.19 2.20 10.24
C ASP A 42 16.73 2.35 10.31
N ILE A 43 17.43 1.53 11.12
CA ILE A 43 18.91 1.49 11.13
C ILE A 43 19.48 1.11 9.76
N SER A 44 18.77 0.27 9.00
CA SER A 44 19.19 -0.13 7.66
C SER A 44 19.04 0.98 6.63
N ASP A 45 18.15 1.95 6.85
CA ASP A 45 17.90 3.08 5.95
C ASP A 45 18.92 4.23 6.15
N ASP A 46 19.62 4.29 7.29
CA ASP A 46 20.60 5.33 7.61
C ASP A 46 21.99 5.11 6.96
N GLU A 47 22.22 3.96 6.32
CA GLU A 47 23.47 3.69 5.60
C GLU A 47 23.48 4.42 4.24
N LYS A 48 24.61 5.06 3.90
CA LYS A 48 24.76 5.87 2.67
C LYS A 48 24.82 5.06 1.37
N ASP A 49 24.84 3.73 1.48
CA ASP A 49 24.88 2.79 0.36
C ASP A 49 23.51 2.12 0.23
N TYR A 50 23.17 1.63 -0.97
CA TYR A 50 21.96 0.81 -1.16
C TYR A 50 21.95 -0.36 -0.18
N SER A 51 20.91 -0.42 0.64
CA SER A 51 20.71 -1.49 1.60
C SER A 51 20.47 -2.79 0.85
N LYS A 52 21.14 -3.87 1.26
CA LYS A 52 20.98 -5.17 0.63
C LYS A 52 19.75 -5.87 1.19
N ILE A 53 18.87 -6.35 0.32
CA ILE A 53 17.72 -7.19 0.68
C ILE A 53 18.20 -8.40 1.47
N GLY A 54 19.33 -9.00 1.10
CA GLY A 54 19.91 -10.13 1.81
C GLY A 54 20.23 -9.84 3.28
N ASP A 55 20.59 -8.60 3.60
CA ASP A 55 20.91 -8.19 4.96
C ASP A 55 19.63 -8.06 5.78
N VAL A 56 18.54 -7.54 5.23
CA VAL A 56 17.28 -7.32 5.98
C VAL A 56 16.22 -8.40 5.76
N LEU A 57 16.52 -9.48 5.03
CA LEU A 57 15.53 -10.49 4.63
C LEU A 57 14.75 -11.09 5.82
N LEU A 58 15.43 -11.30 6.96
CA LEU A 58 14.77 -11.81 8.17
C LEU A 58 13.83 -10.76 8.80
N LEU A 59 14.08 -9.47 8.63
CA LEU A 59 13.14 -8.42 9.06
C LEU A 59 11.93 -8.37 8.11
N LEU A 60 12.18 -8.41 6.79
CA LEU A 60 11.14 -8.43 5.76
C LEU A 60 10.19 -9.62 5.89
N THR A 61 10.69 -10.76 6.37
CA THR A 61 9.90 -12.00 6.55
C THR A 61 9.45 -12.22 8.00
N SER A 62 9.67 -11.26 8.89
CA SER A 62 9.32 -11.40 10.33
C SER A 62 7.81 -11.45 10.56
N GLY A 63 7.05 -10.79 9.70
CA GLY A 63 5.61 -10.56 9.88
C GLY A 63 5.27 -9.49 10.91
N ARG A 64 6.25 -8.63 11.26
CA ARG A 64 6.14 -7.62 12.33
C ARG A 64 6.31 -6.19 11.83
N LEU A 65 6.55 -5.97 10.54
CA LEU A 65 6.69 -4.61 10.00
C LEU A 65 5.35 -3.87 10.01
N THR A 66 5.41 -2.60 10.41
CA THR A 66 4.30 -1.65 10.27
C THR A 66 4.59 -0.63 9.18
N ARG A 67 5.87 -0.37 8.88
CA ARG A 67 6.32 0.44 7.75
C ARG A 67 7.24 -0.38 6.86
N LEU A 68 7.02 -0.29 5.55
CA LEU A 68 7.87 -0.92 4.56
C LEU A 68 8.18 0.06 3.44
N ASP A 69 9.45 0.45 3.33
CA ASP A 69 9.96 1.24 2.22
C ASP A 69 10.93 0.40 1.40
N LEU A 70 10.56 0.09 0.16
CA LEU A 70 11.35 -0.74 -0.73
C LEU A 70 12.24 0.06 -1.69
N ARG A 71 12.14 1.40 -1.69
CA ARG A 71 12.93 2.27 -2.58
C ARG A 71 14.45 2.20 -2.35
N PRO A 72 14.96 2.01 -1.12
CA PRO A 72 16.41 1.94 -0.88
C PRO A 72 17.06 0.64 -1.40
N PHE A 73 16.27 -0.34 -1.85
CA PHE A 73 16.77 -1.63 -2.30
C PHE A 73 16.87 -1.68 -3.82
N ASP A 74 17.83 -2.46 -4.32
CA ASP A 74 17.89 -2.88 -5.73
C ASP A 74 17.58 -4.38 -5.86
N PRO A 75 16.28 -4.75 -6.00
CA PRO A 75 15.90 -6.14 -6.16
C PRO A 75 16.47 -6.81 -7.41
N LYS A 76 16.85 -6.05 -8.43
CA LYS A 76 17.42 -6.60 -9.68
C LYS A 76 18.86 -7.06 -9.43
N ALA A 77 19.64 -6.32 -8.64
CA ALA A 77 20.99 -6.72 -8.23
C ALA A 77 21.03 -7.97 -7.34
N GLU A 78 19.93 -8.31 -6.66
CA GLU A 78 19.87 -9.40 -5.68
C GLU A 78 18.92 -10.56 -6.06
N GLN A 79 18.72 -10.77 -7.36
CA GLN A 79 17.79 -11.79 -7.89
C GLN A 79 18.01 -13.20 -7.31
N ASP A 80 19.26 -13.66 -7.21
CA ASP A 80 19.58 -14.99 -6.65
C ASP A 80 19.13 -15.15 -5.20
N LEU A 81 19.27 -14.08 -4.40
CA LEU A 81 18.83 -14.06 -3.01
C LEU A 81 17.30 -14.12 -2.93
N ILE A 82 16.61 -13.37 -3.80
CA ILE A 82 15.15 -13.39 -3.91
C ILE A 82 14.64 -14.78 -4.27
N VAL A 83 15.25 -15.46 -5.25
CA VAL A 83 14.89 -16.84 -5.62
C VAL A 83 15.01 -17.75 -4.41
N SER A 84 16.12 -17.66 -3.66
CA SER A 84 16.34 -18.48 -2.46
C SER A 84 15.30 -18.21 -1.36
N ALA A 85 14.91 -16.94 -1.17
CA ALA A 85 13.93 -16.53 -0.17
C ALA A 85 12.53 -17.04 -0.48
N ILE A 86 12.10 -16.94 -1.75
CA ILE A 86 10.81 -17.44 -2.19
C ILE A 86 10.77 -18.96 -2.06
N GLN A 87 11.81 -19.69 -2.50
CA GLN A 87 11.84 -21.15 -2.41
C GLN A 87 11.78 -21.69 -0.96
N LYS A 88 12.41 -20.98 -0.01
CA LYS A 88 12.38 -21.35 1.41
C LYS A 88 10.99 -21.16 2.03
N THR A 89 10.30 -20.09 1.64
CA THR A 89 9.08 -19.65 2.32
C THR A 89 7.81 -20.18 1.65
N VAL A 90 7.85 -20.30 0.34
CA VAL A 90 6.76 -20.80 -0.50
C VAL A 90 7.29 -22.07 -1.13
N ARG A 91 6.76 -23.25 -0.75
CA ARG A 91 7.15 -24.57 -1.30
C ARG A 91 6.75 -24.74 -2.79
N ILE A 92 6.90 -23.70 -3.61
CA ILE A 92 6.62 -23.68 -5.04
C ILE A 92 7.95 -23.90 -5.77
N CYS A 93 7.97 -24.89 -6.66
CA CYS A 93 9.07 -25.08 -7.60
C CYS A 93 9.08 -23.93 -8.62
N LEU A 94 9.89 -22.90 -8.38
CA LEU A 94 10.13 -21.77 -9.29
C LEU A 94 10.96 -22.12 -10.54
N ARG A 95 10.89 -23.37 -11.04
CA ARG A 95 11.76 -23.86 -12.14
C ARG A 95 11.69 -23.01 -13.41
N ASN A 96 10.63 -22.21 -13.59
CA ASN A 96 10.43 -21.36 -14.77
C ASN A 96 10.45 -19.84 -14.48
N LEU A 97 10.52 -19.40 -13.21
CA LEU A 97 10.53 -17.97 -12.86
C LEU A 97 11.92 -17.32 -12.93
N ALA A 98 12.99 -18.12 -12.92
CA ALA A 98 14.36 -17.61 -12.94
C ALA A 98 14.68 -16.78 -14.21
N SER A 99 13.95 -16.98 -15.31
CA SER A 99 14.18 -16.27 -16.57
C SER A 99 13.53 -14.88 -16.65
N ASN A 100 12.60 -14.54 -15.73
CA ASN A 100 11.89 -13.26 -15.72
C ASN A 100 12.09 -12.57 -14.37
N SER A 101 13.16 -11.77 -14.26
CA SER A 101 13.54 -11.06 -13.03
C SER A 101 12.42 -10.16 -12.50
N GLU A 102 11.66 -9.54 -13.39
CA GLU A 102 10.57 -8.63 -13.03
C GLU A 102 9.39 -9.37 -12.39
N GLU A 103 9.02 -10.52 -12.94
CA GLU A 103 7.95 -11.36 -12.37
C GLU A 103 8.37 -11.93 -11.00
N LEU A 104 9.64 -12.31 -10.86
CA LEU A 104 10.20 -12.74 -9.59
C LEU A 104 10.11 -11.62 -8.54
N ILE A 105 10.53 -10.40 -8.89
CA ILE A 105 10.50 -9.23 -8.00
C ILE A 105 9.05 -8.89 -7.63
N PHE A 106 8.14 -8.89 -8.61
CA PHE A 106 6.70 -8.67 -8.37
C PHE A 106 6.14 -9.66 -7.33
N HIS A 107 6.42 -10.96 -7.49
CA HIS A 107 5.99 -11.97 -6.52
C HIS A 107 6.67 -11.83 -5.16
N PHE A 108 7.95 -11.44 -5.14
CA PHE A 108 8.68 -11.19 -3.90
C PHE A 108 8.03 -10.07 -3.09
N VAL A 109 7.76 -8.92 -3.71
CA VAL A 109 7.10 -7.78 -3.07
C VAL A 109 5.71 -8.19 -2.53
N ARG A 110 4.92 -8.90 -3.34
CA ARG A 110 3.61 -9.43 -2.91
C ARG A 110 3.70 -10.35 -1.70
N ASN A 111 4.73 -11.19 -1.65
CA ASN A 111 4.96 -12.10 -0.54
C ASN A 111 5.33 -11.34 0.73
N ILE A 112 6.23 -10.35 0.66
CA ILE A 112 6.57 -9.51 1.82
C ILE A 112 5.31 -8.85 2.41
N ILE A 113 4.45 -8.27 1.57
CA ILE A 113 3.20 -7.65 2.02
C ILE A 113 2.31 -8.69 2.70
N THR A 114 2.16 -9.87 2.09
CA THR A 114 1.38 -10.98 2.67
C THR A 114 1.92 -11.45 4.01
N TRP A 115 3.24 -11.43 4.21
CA TRP A 115 3.86 -11.85 5.47
C TRP A 115 3.66 -10.83 6.60
N ASN A 116 3.46 -9.55 6.28
CA ASN A 116 3.36 -8.46 7.26
C ASN A 116 1.93 -7.88 7.33
N PRO A 117 0.99 -8.54 8.02
CA PRO A 117 -0.41 -8.07 8.11
C PRO A 117 -0.58 -6.79 8.94
N TYR A 118 0.44 -6.39 9.71
CA TYR A 118 0.42 -5.17 10.52
C TYR A 118 0.86 -3.92 9.75
N LEU A 119 1.10 -4.02 8.44
CA LEU A 119 1.50 -2.87 7.63
C LEU A 119 0.48 -1.73 7.71
N GLU A 120 0.99 -0.56 8.06
CA GLU A 120 0.33 0.74 8.09
C GLU A 120 0.85 1.64 6.96
N GLU A 121 2.11 1.48 6.57
CA GLU A 121 2.75 2.28 5.52
C GLU A 121 3.51 1.40 4.52
N PHE A 122 3.29 1.61 3.23
CA PHE A 122 3.97 0.90 2.15
C PHE A 122 4.43 1.85 1.05
N HIS A 123 5.73 1.83 0.76
CA HIS A 123 6.38 2.58 -0.30
C HIS A 123 7.15 1.63 -1.24
N SER A 124 6.96 1.74 -2.55
CA SER A 124 7.63 0.89 -3.54
C SER A 124 7.64 1.50 -4.93
N GLU A 125 8.65 1.21 -5.73
CA GLU A 125 8.66 1.46 -7.18
C GLU A 125 8.01 0.30 -7.96
N VAL A 126 7.88 -0.87 -7.33
CA VAL A 126 7.20 -2.04 -7.89
C VAL A 126 5.74 -2.01 -7.47
N HIS A 127 4.83 -2.05 -8.45
CA HIS A 127 3.38 -2.14 -8.20
C HIS A 127 2.97 -3.62 -7.92
N PRO A 128 2.58 -3.98 -6.68
CA PRO A 128 2.33 -5.38 -6.32
C PRO A 128 0.91 -5.88 -6.64
N GLY A 129 0.04 -5.01 -7.16
CA GLY A 129 -1.40 -5.24 -7.25
C GLY A 129 -2.10 -4.76 -5.99
N PHE A 130 -3.26 -4.11 -6.10
CA PHE A 130 -3.95 -3.55 -4.93
C PHE A 130 -4.57 -4.64 -4.03
N GLU A 131 -4.90 -5.80 -4.59
CA GLU A 131 -5.55 -6.91 -3.91
C GLU A 131 -4.73 -7.50 -2.76
N VAL A 132 -3.39 -7.37 -2.82
CA VAL A 132 -2.51 -7.88 -1.77
C VAL A 132 -2.70 -7.13 -0.45
N PHE A 133 -3.07 -5.84 -0.52
CA PHE A 133 -3.27 -4.98 0.65
C PHE A 133 -4.56 -5.27 1.42
N LEU A 134 -5.45 -6.11 0.89
CA LEU A 134 -6.60 -6.61 1.66
C LEU A 134 -6.18 -7.39 2.91
N LYS A 135 -4.93 -7.88 2.95
CA LYS A 135 -4.33 -8.54 4.12
C LYS A 135 -3.74 -7.55 5.15
N CYS A 136 -3.72 -6.25 4.84
CA CYS A 136 -3.17 -5.18 5.67
C CYS A 136 -4.29 -4.22 6.08
N PRO A 137 -5.20 -4.61 6.99
CA PRO A 137 -6.38 -3.82 7.32
C PRO A 137 -6.07 -2.47 7.97
N ASN A 138 -4.84 -2.30 8.48
CA ASN A 138 -4.37 -1.07 9.11
C ASN A 138 -3.62 -0.15 8.13
N LEU A 139 -3.59 -0.48 6.83
CA LEU A 139 -2.89 0.34 5.85
C LEU A 139 -3.50 1.75 5.78
N ARG A 140 -2.64 2.75 6.01
CA ARG A 140 -2.95 4.19 6.02
C ARG A 140 -2.21 4.92 4.92
N VAL A 141 -0.99 4.51 4.60
CA VAL A 141 -0.15 5.15 3.59
C VAL A 141 0.24 4.13 2.52
N LEU A 142 -0.13 4.41 1.27
CA LEU A 142 0.23 3.61 0.11
C LEU A 142 0.87 4.52 -0.93
N LYS A 143 2.16 4.32 -1.20
CA LYS A 143 2.90 5.08 -2.21
C LYS A 143 3.58 4.14 -3.20
N ILE A 144 3.10 4.17 -4.42
CA ILE A 144 3.65 3.46 -5.57
C ILE A 144 4.25 4.53 -6.49
N TYR A 145 5.57 4.56 -6.56
CA TYR A 145 6.32 5.52 -7.35
C TYR A 145 6.51 5.00 -8.78
N ASP A 146 6.80 5.90 -9.70
CA ASP A 146 7.21 5.52 -11.04
C ASP A 146 8.52 4.74 -10.95
N SER A 147 8.53 3.51 -11.46
CA SER A 147 9.77 2.78 -11.64
C SER A 147 10.51 3.39 -12.84
N PHE A 148 11.79 3.74 -12.67
CA PHE A 148 12.63 4.16 -13.81
C PHE A 148 12.71 3.11 -14.94
N GLU A 149 12.31 1.87 -14.66
CA GLU A 149 12.26 0.76 -15.60
C GLU A 149 10.82 0.22 -15.61
N GLU A 150 10.11 0.34 -16.74
CA GLU A 150 8.74 -0.16 -16.91
C GLU A 150 8.64 -1.63 -16.47
N PHE A 151 8.12 -1.92 -15.27
CA PHE A 151 7.78 -3.29 -14.87
C PHE A 151 6.50 -3.71 -15.62
N PRO A 152 6.57 -4.48 -16.72
CA PRO A 152 5.45 -4.74 -17.62
C PRO A 152 4.62 -5.97 -17.17
N VAL A 153 4.90 -6.52 -15.98
CA VAL A 153 4.39 -7.83 -15.53
C VAL A 153 2.87 -7.83 -15.39
N ASN A 154 2.23 -6.67 -15.25
CA ASN A 154 0.77 -6.61 -15.24
C ASN A 154 0.26 -5.44 -16.08
N LYS A 155 0.05 -5.69 -17.38
CA LYS A 155 -0.73 -4.82 -18.28
C LYS A 155 -2.24 -4.87 -17.99
N ALA A 156 -2.67 -5.60 -16.96
CA ALA A 156 -4.06 -5.63 -16.55
C ALA A 156 -4.46 -4.22 -16.07
N PRO A 157 -5.68 -3.76 -16.43
CA PRO A 157 -6.21 -2.53 -15.87
C PRO A 157 -6.17 -2.64 -14.36
N ILE A 158 -5.63 -1.61 -13.73
CA ILE A 158 -5.57 -1.50 -12.29
C ILE A 158 -7.00 -1.52 -11.75
N ASP A 159 -7.37 -2.57 -11.00
CA ASP A 159 -8.67 -2.61 -10.32
C ASP A 159 -8.63 -1.77 -9.04
N LEU A 160 -8.99 -0.50 -9.19
CA LEU A 160 -9.07 0.46 -8.10
C LEU A 160 -10.25 0.22 -7.17
N SER A 161 -11.22 -0.63 -7.54
CA SER A 161 -12.35 -0.94 -6.67
C SER A 161 -11.89 -1.53 -5.33
N VAL A 162 -10.75 -2.22 -5.33
CA VAL A 162 -10.11 -2.76 -4.13
C VAL A 162 -9.77 -1.66 -3.11
N LEU A 163 -9.39 -0.46 -3.57
CA LEU A 163 -9.05 0.66 -2.68
C LEU A 163 -10.23 1.06 -1.77
N SER A 164 -11.47 0.89 -2.24
CA SER A 164 -12.67 1.14 -1.43
C SER A 164 -12.74 0.25 -0.18
N SER A 165 -12.08 -0.91 -0.21
CA SER A 165 -12.00 -1.83 0.94
C SER A 165 -10.93 -1.41 1.95
N LEU A 166 -9.99 -0.54 1.57
CA LEU A 166 -8.94 -0.01 2.44
C LEU A 166 -9.46 1.19 3.26
N ARG A 167 -10.35 0.91 4.22
CA ARG A 167 -11.09 1.94 4.97
C ARG A 167 -10.23 2.89 5.82
N ASN A 168 -8.97 2.54 6.06
CA ASN A 168 -8.02 3.34 6.84
C ASN A 168 -7.07 4.15 5.97
N LEU A 169 -7.18 4.07 4.63
CA LEU A 169 -6.29 4.76 3.72
C LEU A 169 -6.44 6.29 3.85
N GLU A 170 -5.34 6.93 4.22
CA GLU A 170 -5.20 8.38 4.43
C GLU A 170 -4.38 9.02 3.30
N VAL A 171 -3.34 8.32 2.83
CA VAL A 171 -2.46 8.80 1.77
C VAL A 171 -2.36 7.75 0.68
N LEU A 172 -2.70 8.14 -0.54
CA LEU A 172 -2.50 7.35 -1.74
C LEU A 172 -1.58 8.12 -2.68
N HIS A 173 -0.48 7.55 -3.11
CA HIS A 173 0.30 8.05 -4.22
C HIS A 173 0.46 6.92 -5.22
N VAL A 174 -0.05 7.13 -6.42
CA VAL A 174 0.15 6.25 -7.56
C VAL A 174 0.49 7.17 -8.71
N PHE A 175 1.56 6.86 -9.43
CA PHE A 175 2.00 7.68 -10.55
C PHE A 175 0.99 7.65 -11.70
N ASN A 176 0.84 8.79 -12.40
CA ASN A 176 -0.02 8.93 -13.59
C ASN A 176 -1.47 8.46 -13.42
N MET A 177 -2.11 8.79 -12.29
CA MET A 177 -3.54 8.59 -12.17
C MET A 177 -4.30 9.58 -13.04
N ASP A 178 -5.25 9.09 -13.84
CA ASP A 178 -6.14 9.93 -14.63
C ASP A 178 -7.25 10.57 -13.76
N THR A 179 -7.94 11.57 -14.33
CA THR A 179 -8.98 12.34 -13.66
C THR A 179 -10.12 11.47 -13.11
N ASP A 180 -10.57 10.49 -13.89
CA ASP A 180 -11.70 9.59 -13.54
C ASP A 180 -11.33 8.67 -12.39
N THR A 181 -10.10 8.14 -12.44
CA THR A 181 -9.48 7.32 -11.39
C THR A 181 -9.42 8.09 -10.07
N ILE A 182 -8.85 9.30 -10.07
CA ILE A 182 -8.75 10.14 -8.87
C ILE A 182 -10.15 10.44 -8.32
N ALA A 183 -11.11 10.79 -9.19
CA ALA A 183 -12.49 11.06 -8.79
C ALA A 183 -13.11 9.85 -8.07
N SER A 184 -12.95 8.65 -8.64
CA SER A 184 -13.49 7.41 -8.09
C SER A 184 -12.86 7.05 -6.73
N VAL A 185 -11.56 7.27 -6.58
CA VAL A 185 -10.83 7.07 -5.32
C VAL A 185 -11.30 8.03 -4.24
N LEU A 186 -11.43 9.32 -4.56
CA LEU A 186 -11.90 10.36 -3.62
C LEU A 186 -13.33 10.10 -3.12
N GLU A 187 -14.19 9.51 -3.95
CA GLU A 187 -15.54 9.11 -3.52
C GLU A 187 -15.54 7.83 -2.67
N SER A 188 -14.61 6.91 -2.91
CA SER A 188 -14.57 5.59 -2.29
C SER A 188 -13.77 5.53 -0.98
N CYS A 189 -12.83 6.46 -0.76
CA CYS A 189 -11.90 6.47 0.37
C CYS A 189 -12.18 7.65 1.31
N PRO A 190 -13.09 7.53 2.29
CA PRO A 190 -13.56 8.67 3.08
C PRO A 190 -12.53 9.28 4.03
N LYS A 191 -11.44 8.56 4.34
CA LYS A 191 -10.34 9.05 5.19
C LYS A 191 -9.17 9.63 4.39
N LEU A 192 -9.25 9.63 3.06
CA LEU A 192 -8.16 10.07 2.21
C LEU A 192 -7.96 11.59 2.37
N ILE A 193 -6.74 11.97 2.76
CA ILE A 193 -6.31 13.35 2.94
C ILE A 193 -5.28 13.79 1.90
N SER A 194 -4.69 12.85 1.16
CA SER A 194 -3.71 13.14 0.11
C SER A 194 -3.73 12.10 -1.01
N ILE A 195 -3.65 12.58 -2.26
CA ILE A 195 -3.45 11.77 -3.48
C ILE A 195 -2.01 11.87 -4.04
N GLY A 196 -1.06 12.30 -3.20
CA GLY A 196 0.34 12.51 -3.55
C GLY A 196 0.52 13.70 -4.51
N LEU A 197 1.34 13.51 -5.55
CA LEU A 197 1.68 14.55 -6.54
C LEU A 197 0.67 14.67 -7.70
N ASN A 198 -0.49 14.01 -7.61
CA ASN A 198 -1.51 14.09 -8.65
C ASN A 198 -2.35 15.37 -8.50
N ASP A 199 -2.69 16.01 -9.62
CA ASP A 199 -3.59 17.17 -9.63
C ASP A 199 -5.06 16.72 -9.51
N SER A 200 -5.70 17.06 -8.38
CA SER A 200 -7.10 16.72 -8.11
C SER A 200 -8.12 17.73 -8.64
N LEU A 201 -7.70 18.89 -9.17
CA LEU A 201 -8.65 19.99 -9.44
C LEU A 201 -9.73 19.58 -10.43
N ASN A 202 -9.34 18.96 -11.55
CA ASN A 202 -10.28 18.46 -12.56
C ASN A 202 -11.17 17.33 -11.99
N SER A 203 -10.62 16.46 -11.14
CA SER A 203 -11.36 15.35 -10.53
C SER A 203 -12.42 15.83 -9.55
N LEU A 204 -12.15 16.91 -8.80
CA LEU A 204 -13.12 17.53 -7.91
C LEU A 204 -14.26 18.19 -8.68
N GLU A 205 -13.95 18.85 -9.80
CA GLU A 205 -14.97 19.38 -10.71
C GLU A 205 -15.84 18.25 -11.26
N GLU A 206 -15.23 17.16 -11.71
CA GLU A 206 -15.94 15.99 -12.21
C GLU A 206 -16.87 15.37 -11.16
N ILE A 207 -16.41 15.20 -9.91
CA ILE A 207 -17.25 14.75 -8.80
C ILE A 207 -18.48 15.67 -8.63
N ALA A 208 -18.27 16.99 -8.67
CA ALA A 208 -19.36 17.96 -8.55
C ALA A 208 -20.37 17.82 -9.69
N GLN A 209 -19.91 17.67 -10.93
CA GLN A 209 -20.75 17.46 -12.10
C GLN A 209 -21.54 16.13 -12.03
N ARG A 210 -20.90 15.02 -11.64
CA ARG A 210 -21.54 13.71 -11.43
C ARG A 210 -22.67 13.81 -10.39
N ARG A 211 -22.42 14.48 -9.27
CA ARG A 211 -23.42 14.70 -8.21
C ARG A 211 -24.58 15.58 -8.67
N GLN A 212 -24.33 16.62 -9.45
CA GLN A 212 -25.38 17.47 -10.03
C GLN A 212 -26.26 16.68 -11.00
N LYS A 213 -25.66 15.91 -11.91
CA LYS A 213 -26.38 15.06 -12.87
C LYS A 213 -27.24 14.00 -12.16
N ASN A 214 -26.70 13.34 -11.13
CA ASN A 214 -27.44 12.35 -10.35
C ASN A 214 -28.60 12.99 -9.58
N SER A 215 -28.43 14.21 -9.06
CA SER A 215 -29.51 14.96 -8.43
C SER A 215 -30.64 15.29 -9.41
N LEU A 216 -30.32 15.70 -10.64
CA LEU A 216 -31.31 16.03 -11.67
C LEU A 216 -32.12 14.80 -12.12
N LEU A 217 -31.45 13.65 -12.23
CA LEU A 217 -32.10 12.37 -12.54
C LEU A 217 -33.06 11.92 -11.43
N LEU A 218 -32.67 12.07 -10.16
CA LEU A 218 -33.55 11.76 -9.02
C LEU A 218 -34.79 12.67 -8.98
N THR A 219 -34.65 13.96 -9.29
CA THR A 219 -35.80 14.86 -9.40
C THR A 219 -36.71 14.54 -10.59
N GLY A 220 -36.13 14.11 -11.72
CA GLY A 220 -36.87 13.70 -12.92
C GLY A 220 -37.69 12.43 -12.75
N ILE A 221 -37.21 11.48 -11.93
CA ILE A 221 -37.94 10.26 -11.59
C ILE A 221 -39.10 10.57 -10.62
N SER A 222 -38.89 11.47 -9.65
CA SER A 222 -39.96 11.91 -8.73
C SER A 222 -41.10 12.67 -9.44
N SER A 223 -40.81 13.34 -10.57
CA SER A 223 -41.84 14.00 -11.38
C SER A 223 -42.66 13.03 -12.25
N CYS A 224 -42.25 11.77 -12.38
CA CYS A 224 -42.98 10.75 -13.13
C CYS A 224 -43.92 9.89 -12.26
N GLU A 225 -43.85 9.99 -10.92
CA GLU A 225 -44.73 9.25 -10.00
C GLU A 225 -45.96 10.03 -9.52
N ASN A 226 -46.12 11.31 -9.89
CA ASN A 226 -47.26 12.14 -9.47
C ASN A 226 -48.43 12.20 -10.49
N VAL A 227 -48.64 11.12 -11.25
CA VAL A 227 -49.93 10.88 -11.92
C VAL A 227 -50.42 9.50 -11.49
N PHE A 228 -50.89 9.37 -10.26
CA PHE A 228 -51.98 8.50 -9.80
C PHE A 228 -51.92 8.34 -8.27
N GLY A 229 -52.92 8.84 -7.54
CA GLY A 229 -53.38 8.23 -6.28
C GLY A 229 -53.02 8.91 -4.95
N VAL A 230 -53.92 9.78 -4.49
CA VAL A 230 -54.45 9.96 -3.11
C VAL A 230 -53.75 9.21 -1.95
N GLY A 231 -53.32 9.95 -0.92
CA GLY A 231 -53.54 9.57 0.49
C GLY A 231 -52.35 9.50 1.47
N SER A 232 -52.30 10.49 2.38
CA SER A 232 -51.94 10.41 3.82
C SER A 232 -50.49 10.20 4.30
N SER A 233 -49.96 11.28 4.91
CA SER A 233 -49.25 11.43 6.21
C SER A 233 -48.14 10.46 6.64
N GLY A 234 -46.95 11.01 6.94
CA GLY A 234 -45.96 10.44 7.85
C GLY A 234 -44.57 11.08 7.71
N GLU A 235 -44.04 11.63 8.81
CA GLU A 235 -42.86 12.50 8.90
C GLU A 235 -41.51 11.84 8.53
N GLU A 236 -40.65 12.63 7.86
CA GLU A 236 -39.24 12.37 7.59
C GLU A 236 -38.35 12.69 8.81
N THR A 237 -37.29 11.92 9.02
CA THR A 237 -36.03 12.45 9.56
C THR A 237 -34.85 11.65 9.00
N ILE A 238 -34.15 12.20 8.00
CA ILE A 238 -32.87 11.69 7.51
C ILE A 238 -31.78 12.70 7.90
N THR A 239 -31.01 12.38 8.92
CA THR A 239 -29.81 13.14 9.31
C THR A 239 -28.69 12.92 8.29
N LYS A 240 -28.37 13.96 7.51
CA LYS A 240 -27.27 13.98 6.55
C LYS A 240 -26.00 14.49 7.23
N GLY A 241 -25.09 13.58 7.58
CA GLY A 241 -23.75 13.93 8.07
C GLY A 241 -22.92 14.60 6.96
N ARG A 242 -22.47 15.83 7.21
CA ARG A 242 -21.52 16.55 6.34
C ARG A 242 -20.10 16.17 6.75
N SER A 243 -19.36 15.51 5.86
CA SER A 243 -17.89 15.49 5.94
C SER A 243 -17.35 16.68 5.15
N THR A 244 -16.70 17.59 5.85
CA THR A 244 -15.93 18.70 5.28
C THR A 244 -14.56 18.19 4.89
N ILE A 245 -14.21 18.26 3.60
CA ILE A 245 -12.85 18.00 3.12
C ILE A 245 -12.07 19.32 3.26
N LEU A 246 -11.05 19.33 4.11
CA LEU A 246 -10.06 20.41 4.19
C LEU A 246 -8.98 20.17 3.14
N VAL A 247 -8.89 21.06 2.15
CA VAL A 247 -7.83 21.04 1.13
C VAL A 247 -6.66 21.87 1.63
N PHE A 248 -5.48 21.25 1.77
CA PHE A 248 -4.22 21.97 1.96
C PHE A 248 -3.54 22.15 0.60
N VAL A 249 -3.40 23.40 0.18
CA VAL A 249 -2.56 23.79 -0.96
C VAL A 249 -1.17 24.09 -0.42
N THR A 250 -0.20 23.22 -0.67
CA THR A 250 1.22 23.56 -0.49
C THR A 250 1.71 24.29 -1.73
N ARG A 251 2.25 25.50 -1.53
CA ARG A 251 2.90 26.33 -2.56
C ARG A 251 4.32 25.88 -2.81
#